data_AF-A0A951E334-F1
#
_entry.id   AF-A0A951E334-F1
#
_cell.length_a   1.000
_cell.length_b   1.000
_cell.length_c   1.000
_cell.angle_alpha   90.00
_cell.angle_beta   90.00
_cell.angle_gamma   90.00
#
_symmetry.space_group_name_H-M   'P 1'
#
loop_
_entity.id
_entity.type
_entity.pdbx_description
1 polymer ?
#
loop_
_entity_poly.entity_id
_entity_poly.type
_entity_poly.pdbx_seq_one_letter_code
_entity_poly.pdbx_strand_id
1 'polypeptide(L)'
;MISRRNFFFKAAVAAGVGAVRAATRPLQGAEPIGQRSESPENIRGNTQTDRQAYPPGEPGKDYTPVITPNGSTLPYKVVAGVKVFHLIAEEVDHEFAPGLRAYCWGFNGQVHGPTIEAVEGDRVRIYVTNKLPENTSIHWHGLLVPSGMDGVAGLSQKSIKPGETYKYEFTLRQHGTHMYHSHCDDMTQIAFGLIGMFVIHPRAPAGPKVDRDFVLMSSEWRIDVGTRRPVPTEMTDFNVLTFNGRAFPGTDPLVAKYGDRVRIRFGNLSPMEHHPIHLHGYSWKITEMDGSQLPESAQQPGNTVLVAVGQTRAVEFIADNPGDWAMHCHMTHHTMNQMGHNGPNLIGVRPGSSDKKASKLVAGYMLMGENGQADMGEMGMPVPRNSIPMVGAPGKHGYIDMGGMFTVVKVRENLTSYDDPGWYENPPGTLASLASNDEFERDFGQIPETKPTENKMKTDYGNIDHVHMQNGS
;
A
#
# COMPACT_ATOMS: atom_id res chain seq x y z
N MET A 1 -18.59 -49.30 -11.04
CA MET A 1 -17.45 -49.94 -11.74
C MET A 1 -16.76 -48.86 -12.56
N ILE A 2 -15.48 -48.58 -12.27
CA ILE A 2 -14.65 -47.52 -12.89
C ILE A 2 -14.00 -48.07 -14.17
N SER A 3 -13.91 -47.25 -15.24
CA SER A 3 -12.83 -47.26 -16.26
C SER A 3 -13.15 -46.20 -17.33
N ARG A 4 -12.52 -45.01 -17.34
CA ARG A 4 -11.21 -44.58 -17.91
C ARG A 4 -11.25 -44.19 -19.41
N ARG A 5 -10.88 -42.91 -19.66
CA ARG A 5 -10.03 -42.36 -20.77
C ARG A 5 -10.56 -42.46 -22.22
N ASN A 6 -10.34 -41.53 -23.16
CA ASN A 6 -9.78 -40.17 -23.22
C ASN A 6 -9.99 -39.67 -24.67
N PHE A 7 -10.14 -38.35 -24.87
CA PHE A 7 -9.47 -37.52 -25.90
C PHE A 7 -9.66 -37.77 -27.44
N PHE A 8 -10.08 -36.70 -28.15
CA PHE A 8 -9.46 -36.04 -29.33
C PHE A 8 -10.46 -35.51 -30.37
N PHE A 9 -10.45 -34.19 -30.59
CA PHE A 9 -10.89 -33.47 -31.80
C PHE A 9 -10.06 -32.16 -31.82
N LYS A 10 -9.52 -31.61 -32.92
CA LYS A 10 -9.35 -31.97 -34.32
C LYS A 10 -8.25 -31.03 -34.86
N ALA A 11 -7.46 -31.51 -35.81
CA ALA A 11 -6.49 -30.72 -36.58
C ALA A 11 -7.20 -29.89 -37.67
N ALA A 12 -6.62 -28.73 -38.01
CA ALA A 12 -6.75 -28.12 -39.33
C ALA A 12 -5.42 -27.44 -39.70
N VAL A 13 -4.76 -27.99 -40.72
CA VAL A 13 -3.65 -27.39 -41.45
C VAL A 13 -4.22 -26.88 -42.77
N ALA A 14 -3.93 -25.63 -43.13
CA ALA A 14 -3.89 -25.19 -44.52
C ALA A 14 -2.78 -24.15 -44.69
N ALA A 15 -1.83 -24.50 -45.55
CA ALA A 15 -0.61 -23.77 -45.85
C ALA A 15 -0.85 -22.66 -46.89
N GLY A 16 -0.18 -21.52 -46.72
CA GLY A 16 -0.03 -20.48 -47.73
C GLY A 16 1.44 -20.11 -47.86
N VAL A 17 2.02 -20.40 -49.02
CA VAL A 17 3.43 -20.18 -49.38
C VAL A 17 3.62 -18.72 -49.85
N GLY A 18 4.53 -17.99 -49.20
CA GLY A 18 5.02 -16.68 -49.65
C GLY A 18 6.52 -16.59 -49.43
N ALA A 19 7.30 -16.72 -50.51
CA ALA A 19 8.75 -16.74 -50.48
C ALA A 19 9.34 -15.32 -50.33
N VAL A 20 10.08 -15.07 -49.24
CA VAL A 20 10.97 -13.91 -49.11
C VAL A 20 12.42 -14.39 -49.28
N ARG A 21 13.08 -13.90 -50.33
CA ARG A 21 14.51 -14.12 -50.59
C ARG A 21 15.35 -13.40 -49.52
N ALA A 22 15.96 -14.16 -48.61
CA ALA A 22 17.02 -13.64 -47.74
C ALA A 22 18.35 -13.61 -48.52
N ALA A 23 18.91 -12.43 -48.70
CA ALA A 23 20.24 -12.24 -49.27
C ALA A 23 21.30 -12.62 -48.23
N THR A 24 22.02 -13.73 -48.47
CA THR A 24 23.20 -14.13 -47.70
C THR A 24 24.39 -13.27 -48.12
N ARG A 25 24.87 -12.39 -47.22
CA ARG A 25 26.23 -11.82 -47.30
C ARG A 25 27.18 -12.71 -46.48
N PRO A 26 28.39 -13.02 -46.96
CA PRO A 26 29.37 -13.78 -46.19
C PRO A 26 29.95 -12.89 -45.09
N LEU A 27 29.94 -13.38 -43.85
CA LEU A 27 30.71 -12.80 -42.75
C LEU A 27 32.19 -13.10 -42.99
N GLN A 28 32.98 -12.04 -43.19
CA GLN A 28 34.45 -12.10 -43.18
C GLN A 28 34.95 -12.32 -41.75
N GLY A 29 36.06 -13.06 -41.64
CA GLY A 29 36.55 -13.71 -40.43
C GLY A 29 36.76 -12.80 -39.23
N ALA A 30 36.28 -13.27 -38.08
CA ALA A 30 36.74 -12.83 -36.76
C ALA A 30 37.99 -13.64 -36.38
N GLU A 31 39.06 -12.97 -35.99
CA GLU A 31 40.28 -13.60 -35.49
C GLU A 31 40.03 -14.34 -34.16
N PRO A 32 40.75 -15.45 -33.89
CA PRO A 32 40.58 -16.21 -32.67
C PRO A 32 41.14 -15.44 -31.46
N ILE A 33 40.26 -15.21 -30.47
CA ILE A 33 40.62 -14.69 -29.16
C ILE A 33 41.61 -15.66 -28.50
N GLY A 34 42.83 -15.19 -28.23
CA GLY A 34 43.89 -15.95 -27.60
C GLY A 34 43.46 -16.53 -26.25
N GLN A 35 43.66 -17.83 -26.08
CA GLN A 35 43.52 -18.51 -24.80
C GLN A 35 44.57 -17.96 -23.82
N ARG A 36 44.14 -17.15 -22.86
CA ARG A 36 44.87 -17.02 -21.59
C ARG A 36 44.61 -18.30 -20.79
N SER A 37 45.64 -19.12 -20.64
CA SER A 37 45.65 -20.24 -19.71
C SER A 37 45.67 -19.69 -18.28
N GLU A 38 44.50 -19.55 -17.66
CA GLU A 38 44.44 -19.48 -16.20
C GLU A 38 44.55 -20.90 -15.64
N SER A 39 45.53 -21.10 -14.77
CA SER A 39 45.80 -22.37 -14.10
C SER A 39 44.60 -22.82 -13.24
N PRO A 40 44.39 -24.13 -13.03
CA PRO A 40 43.20 -24.67 -12.35
C PRO A 40 43.10 -24.34 -10.84
N GLU A 41 43.96 -23.48 -10.31
CA GLU A 41 44.01 -23.13 -8.88
C GLU A 41 43.10 -21.95 -8.50
N ASN A 42 42.57 -21.19 -9.46
CA ASN A 42 41.69 -20.03 -9.19
C ASN A 42 40.19 -20.34 -9.17
N ILE A 43 39.78 -21.60 -9.32
CA ILE A 43 38.39 -22.06 -9.12
C ILE A 43 38.33 -22.91 -7.85
N ARG A 44 38.83 -22.37 -6.74
CA ARG A 44 38.36 -22.77 -5.41
C ARG A 44 37.58 -21.61 -4.86
N GLY A 45 36.27 -21.83 -4.77
CA GLY A 45 35.29 -20.88 -4.31
C GLY A 45 35.77 -20.17 -3.04
N ASN A 46 35.57 -18.85 -3.06
CA ASN A 46 35.66 -17.95 -1.93
C ASN A 46 34.96 -18.60 -0.74
N THR A 47 35.75 -19.24 0.13
CA THR A 47 35.28 -19.82 1.36
C THR A 47 34.82 -18.66 2.25
N GLN A 48 33.80 -18.94 3.05
CA GLN A 48 32.98 -18.02 3.82
C GLN A 48 33.72 -17.34 5.00
N THR A 49 34.99 -17.03 4.84
CA THR A 49 35.94 -16.69 5.91
C THR A 49 36.90 -15.58 5.47
N ASP A 50 36.39 -14.36 5.24
CA ASP A 50 37.14 -13.11 5.50
C ASP A 50 36.34 -11.83 5.21
N ARG A 51 35.05 -11.78 5.56
CA ARG A 51 34.38 -10.48 5.72
C ARG A 51 34.65 -10.01 7.14
N GLN A 52 35.35 -8.88 7.27
CA GLN A 52 35.57 -8.18 8.54
C GLN A 52 34.28 -8.20 9.36
N ALA A 53 34.32 -8.80 10.54
CA ALA A 53 33.17 -8.87 11.42
C ALA A 53 32.88 -7.46 11.97
N TYR A 54 31.87 -6.79 11.43
CA TYR A 54 31.43 -5.50 11.93
C TYR A 54 30.58 -5.68 13.19
N PRO A 55 30.65 -4.75 14.16
CA PRO A 55 29.66 -4.71 15.22
C PRO A 55 28.25 -4.51 14.64
N PRO A 56 27.21 -5.10 15.25
CA PRO A 56 25.82 -4.84 14.89
C PRO A 56 25.51 -3.34 14.80
N GLY A 57 24.91 -2.90 13.71
CA GLY A 57 24.59 -1.48 13.55
C GLY A 57 23.53 -0.98 14.54
N GLU A 58 23.70 0.22 15.07
CA GLU A 58 22.83 0.83 16.08
C GLU A 58 21.92 1.92 15.44
N PRO A 59 20.60 1.89 15.69
CA PRO A 59 19.68 2.91 15.20
C PRO A 59 20.05 4.30 15.75
N GLY A 60 19.99 5.33 14.88
CA GLY A 60 20.33 6.71 15.23
C GLY A 60 21.83 7.02 15.28
N LYS A 61 22.68 5.99 15.23
CA LYS A 61 24.14 6.12 15.18
C LYS A 61 24.68 5.70 13.82
N ASP A 62 24.36 4.47 13.40
CA ASP A 62 24.86 3.90 12.15
C ASP A 62 23.89 4.10 10.98
N TYR A 63 22.60 4.30 11.27
CA TYR A 63 21.55 4.53 10.26
C TYR A 63 20.39 5.36 10.82
N THR A 64 19.64 6.02 9.93
CA THR A 64 18.35 6.64 10.26
C THR A 64 17.27 5.56 10.27
N PRO A 65 16.62 5.26 11.41
CA PRO A 65 15.57 4.26 11.47
C PRO A 65 14.39 4.63 10.57
N VAL A 66 13.75 3.62 9.98
CA VAL A 66 12.52 3.86 9.23
C VAL A 66 11.33 4.09 10.16
N ILE A 67 10.35 4.81 9.66
CA ILE A 67 9.07 5.08 10.31
C ILE A 67 8.05 4.16 9.63
N THR A 68 7.37 3.34 10.41
CA THR A 68 6.30 2.46 9.93
C THR A 68 4.96 3.02 10.44
N PRO A 69 4.25 3.86 9.66
CA PRO A 69 2.93 4.38 10.06
C PRO A 69 1.98 3.24 10.44
N ASN A 70 1.19 3.41 11.51
CA ASN A 70 0.31 2.38 12.08
C ASN A 70 0.97 1.05 12.49
N GLY A 71 2.30 0.96 12.52
CA GLY A 71 3.04 -0.26 12.83
C GLY A 71 4.17 -0.01 13.81
N SER A 72 5.16 -0.92 13.82
CA SER A 72 6.31 -0.83 14.72
C SER A 72 7.55 -1.50 14.14
N THR A 73 8.72 -1.16 14.65
CA THR A 73 9.98 -1.87 14.39
C THR A 73 10.13 -3.04 15.34
N LEU A 74 10.58 -4.20 14.84
CA LEU A 74 10.77 -5.39 15.67
C LEU A 74 11.94 -5.18 16.62
N PRO A 75 11.75 -5.26 17.95
CA PRO A 75 12.83 -5.09 18.90
C PRO A 75 13.84 -6.23 18.78
N TYR A 76 15.10 -5.91 19.08
CA TYR A 76 16.19 -6.88 19.07
C TYR A 76 17.07 -6.75 20.31
N LYS A 77 17.87 -7.80 20.54
CA LYS A 77 18.99 -7.79 21.50
C LYS A 77 20.27 -8.15 20.78
N VAL A 78 21.40 -7.62 21.23
CA VAL A 78 22.70 -8.09 20.75
C VAL A 78 23.20 -9.18 21.68
N VAL A 79 23.42 -10.38 21.15
CA VAL A 79 23.97 -11.52 21.90
C VAL A 79 25.18 -12.06 21.15
N ALA A 80 26.36 -11.94 21.76
CA ALA A 80 27.64 -12.36 21.18
C ALA A 80 27.87 -11.82 19.75
N GLY A 81 27.59 -10.53 19.54
CA GLY A 81 27.78 -9.86 18.24
C GLY A 81 26.70 -10.18 17.18
N VAL A 82 25.62 -10.85 17.56
CA VAL A 82 24.49 -11.18 16.67
C VAL A 82 23.26 -10.37 17.07
N LYS A 83 22.57 -9.73 16.11
CA LYS A 83 21.23 -9.16 16.36
C LYS A 83 20.21 -10.28 16.44
N VAL A 84 19.60 -10.43 17.60
CA VAL A 84 18.63 -11.47 17.91
C VAL A 84 17.24 -10.87 17.96
N PHE A 85 16.36 -11.36 17.09
CA PHE A 85 14.96 -10.99 16.97
C PHE A 85 14.06 -12.17 17.38
N HIS A 86 12.83 -11.86 17.79
CA HIS A 86 11.78 -12.85 18.06
C HIS A 86 10.48 -12.44 17.39
N LEU A 87 10.11 -13.21 16.36
CA LEU A 87 8.88 -13.06 15.61
C LEU A 87 7.88 -14.13 16.08
N ILE A 88 6.63 -13.74 16.33
CA ILE A 88 5.59 -14.63 16.85
C ILE A 88 4.41 -14.57 15.91
N ALA A 89 4.16 -15.63 15.14
CA ALA A 89 2.97 -15.73 14.29
C ALA A 89 1.76 -16.09 15.16
N GLU A 90 0.73 -15.25 15.17
CA GLU A 90 -0.45 -15.46 16.02
C GLU A 90 -1.73 -14.83 15.43
N GLU A 91 -2.88 -15.23 15.95
CA GLU A 91 -4.15 -14.59 15.60
C GLU A 91 -4.29 -13.23 16.31
N VAL A 92 -4.75 -12.23 15.56
CA VAL A 92 -4.86 -10.83 16.00
C VAL A 92 -6.26 -10.31 15.69
N ASP A 93 -6.94 -9.74 16.71
CA ASP A 93 -8.14 -8.94 16.51
C ASP A 93 -7.72 -7.56 15.97
N HIS A 94 -7.71 -7.44 14.65
CA HIS A 94 -7.19 -6.28 13.93
C HIS A 94 -8.30 -5.30 13.55
N GLU A 95 -7.98 -4.02 13.55
CA GLU A 95 -8.89 -2.96 13.11
C GLU A 95 -8.35 -2.31 11.84
N PHE A 96 -9.15 -2.28 10.79
CA PHE A 96 -8.76 -1.69 9.50
C PHE A 96 -8.98 -0.18 9.51
N ALA A 97 -10.11 0.23 10.06
CA ALA A 97 -10.51 1.61 10.32
C ALA A 97 -11.60 1.59 11.40
N PRO A 98 -11.93 2.75 12.01
CA PRO A 98 -13.05 2.85 12.93
C PRO A 98 -14.33 2.23 12.34
N GLY A 99 -14.80 1.15 12.96
CA GLY A 99 -16.01 0.44 12.54
C GLY A 99 -15.79 -0.92 11.84
N LEU A 100 -14.59 -1.22 11.34
CA LEU A 100 -14.28 -2.51 10.69
C LEU A 100 -13.12 -3.23 11.39
N ARG A 101 -13.42 -4.42 11.94
CA ARG A 101 -12.44 -5.30 12.58
C ARG A 101 -12.51 -6.73 12.04
N ALA A 102 -11.39 -7.44 11.98
CA ALA A 102 -11.36 -8.86 11.65
C ALA A 102 -10.28 -9.61 12.44
N TYR A 103 -10.49 -10.91 12.62
CA TYR A 103 -9.50 -11.83 13.17
C TYR A 103 -8.55 -12.27 12.06
N CYS A 104 -7.44 -11.57 12.00
CA CYS A 104 -6.35 -11.76 11.05
C CYS A 104 -5.24 -12.61 11.68
N TRP A 105 -4.26 -13.01 10.88
CA TRP A 105 -3.01 -13.58 11.36
C TRP A 105 -1.91 -12.56 11.15
N GLY A 106 -1.19 -12.28 12.22
CA GLY A 106 -0.16 -11.24 12.25
C GLY A 106 1.08 -11.72 12.99
N PHE A 107 1.98 -10.78 13.21
CA PHE A 107 3.18 -11.03 13.98
C PHE A 107 3.24 -10.13 15.21
N ASN A 108 3.58 -10.72 16.36
CA ASN A 108 3.80 -9.99 17.61
C ASN A 108 2.59 -9.11 18.01
N GLY A 109 1.38 -9.65 17.85
CA GLY A 109 0.12 -9.00 18.23
C GLY A 109 -0.38 -7.89 17.30
N GLN A 110 0.19 -7.73 16.10
CA GLN A 110 -0.25 -6.70 15.13
C GLN A 110 -0.28 -7.22 13.69
N VAL A 111 -1.01 -6.48 12.84
CA VAL A 111 -1.12 -6.72 11.39
C VAL A 111 -0.80 -5.39 10.67
N HIS A 112 0.15 -5.35 9.75
CA HIS A 112 1.10 -6.41 9.39
C HIS A 112 2.19 -6.61 10.44
N GLY A 113 3.12 -7.54 10.18
CA GLY A 113 4.22 -7.78 11.09
C GLY A 113 5.15 -6.56 11.24
N PRO A 114 5.87 -6.48 12.37
CA PRO A 114 6.79 -5.37 12.63
C PRO A 114 7.90 -5.31 11.58
N THR A 115 8.35 -4.10 11.24
CA THR A 115 9.48 -3.89 10.33
C THR A 115 10.75 -4.41 10.97
N ILE A 116 11.47 -5.29 10.29
CA ILE A 116 12.78 -5.76 10.74
C ILE A 116 13.83 -4.82 10.16
N GLU A 117 14.66 -4.24 11.03
CA GLU A 117 15.74 -3.33 10.63
C GLU A 117 17.11 -3.88 11.02
N ALA A 118 18.03 -3.88 10.06
CA ALA A 118 19.42 -4.24 10.28
C ALA A 118 20.33 -3.45 9.34
N VAL A 119 21.65 -3.60 9.49
CA VAL A 119 22.64 -2.98 8.61
C VAL A 119 23.35 -4.06 7.81
N GLU A 120 23.70 -3.76 6.56
CA GLU A 120 24.54 -4.62 5.74
C GLU A 120 25.78 -5.13 6.50
N GLY A 121 26.04 -6.43 6.44
CA GLY A 121 27.10 -7.09 7.19
C GLY A 121 26.70 -7.57 8.59
N ASP A 122 25.54 -7.13 9.13
CA ASP A 122 25.05 -7.66 10.40
C ASP A 122 24.82 -9.17 10.30
N ARG A 123 25.23 -9.90 11.35
CA ARG A 123 24.74 -11.26 11.58
C ARG A 123 23.42 -11.18 12.35
N VAL A 124 22.37 -11.76 11.78
CA VAL A 124 21.04 -11.78 12.36
C VAL A 124 20.65 -13.19 12.77
N ARG A 125 19.93 -13.31 13.88
CA ARG A 125 19.27 -14.53 14.35
C ARG A 125 17.82 -14.19 14.62
N ILE A 126 16.90 -14.89 13.96
CA ILE A 126 15.47 -14.65 14.09
C ILE A 126 14.84 -15.94 14.59
N TYR A 127 14.28 -15.89 15.79
CA TYR A 127 13.42 -16.95 16.30
C TYR A 127 12.01 -16.70 15.82
N VAL A 128 11.38 -17.71 15.22
CA VAL A 128 9.99 -17.66 14.78
C VAL A 128 9.19 -18.66 15.60
N THR A 129 8.29 -18.18 16.45
CA THR A 129 7.35 -19.03 17.21
C THR A 129 6.01 -19.06 16.50
N ASN A 130 5.48 -20.26 16.27
CA ASN A 130 4.16 -20.45 15.68
C ASN A 130 3.10 -20.66 16.78
N LYS A 131 2.18 -19.71 16.96
CA LYS A 131 0.98 -19.84 17.81
C LYS A 131 -0.31 -20.04 17.01
N LEU A 132 -0.21 -20.19 15.69
CA LEU A 132 -1.36 -20.44 14.82
C LEU A 132 -1.87 -21.87 15.02
N PRO A 133 -3.14 -22.16 14.66
CA PRO A 133 -3.67 -23.51 14.67
C PRO A 133 -3.10 -24.41 13.56
N GLU A 134 -2.31 -23.86 12.64
CA GLU A 134 -1.75 -24.55 11.48
C GLU A 134 -0.22 -24.40 11.39
N ASN A 135 0.42 -25.28 10.62
CA ASN A 135 1.82 -25.16 10.24
C ASN A 135 2.11 -23.82 9.56
N THR A 136 3.30 -23.26 9.79
CA THR A 136 3.77 -22.05 9.11
C THR A 136 5.24 -22.17 8.73
N SER A 137 5.77 -21.21 7.98
CA SER A 137 7.20 -21.00 7.75
C SER A 137 7.40 -19.58 7.24
N ILE A 138 8.58 -18.99 7.40
CA ILE A 138 8.81 -17.58 7.01
C ILE A 138 9.89 -17.49 5.94
N HIS A 139 9.51 -16.96 4.78
CA HIS A 139 10.41 -16.61 3.70
C HIS A 139 10.88 -15.15 3.80
N TRP A 140 12.15 -14.94 3.48
CA TRP A 140 12.83 -13.66 3.52
C TRP A 140 12.92 -13.07 2.11
N HIS A 141 11.82 -12.50 1.64
CA HIS A 141 11.64 -12.07 0.27
C HIS A 141 12.70 -11.06 -0.18
N GLY A 142 13.51 -11.47 -1.16
CA GLY A 142 14.61 -10.67 -1.72
C GLY A 142 15.92 -10.75 -0.94
N LEU A 143 16.01 -11.56 0.13
CA LEU A 143 17.25 -11.71 0.89
C LEU A 143 18.15 -12.83 0.34
N LEU A 144 19.45 -12.54 0.22
CA LEU A 144 20.49 -13.51 -0.16
C LEU A 144 20.89 -14.40 1.02
N VAL A 145 20.03 -15.34 1.39
CA VAL A 145 20.23 -16.28 2.51
C VAL A 145 20.83 -17.61 2.04
N PRO A 146 21.49 -18.39 2.94
CA PRO A 146 21.77 -19.79 2.68
C PRO A 146 20.46 -20.53 2.39
N SER A 147 20.44 -21.43 1.40
CA SER A 147 19.21 -22.10 0.95
C SER A 147 18.44 -22.79 2.08
N GLY A 148 19.10 -23.42 3.06
CA GLY A 148 18.42 -24.03 4.21
C GLY A 148 17.79 -23.06 5.22
N MET A 149 17.96 -21.75 5.03
CA MET A 149 17.37 -20.67 5.84
C MET A 149 16.29 -19.89 5.06
N ASP A 150 15.92 -20.37 3.87
CA ASP A 150 15.08 -19.64 2.93
C ASP A 150 13.59 -19.61 3.28
N GLY A 151 13.08 -20.53 4.11
CA GLY A 151 11.71 -20.42 4.62
C GLY A 151 10.64 -21.21 3.89
N VAL A 152 10.96 -21.90 2.80
CA VAL A 152 9.99 -22.65 1.98
C VAL A 152 9.74 -24.02 2.61
N ALA A 153 8.56 -24.19 3.19
CA ALA A 153 8.15 -25.44 3.81
C ALA A 153 8.11 -26.59 2.78
N GLY A 154 8.77 -27.70 3.09
CA GLY A 154 8.88 -28.87 2.22
C GLY A 154 10.01 -28.82 1.19
N LEU A 155 10.64 -27.66 0.97
CA LEU A 155 11.76 -27.49 0.04
C LEU A 155 13.06 -27.18 0.79
N SER A 156 13.16 -26.00 1.40
CA SER A 156 14.36 -25.56 2.12
C SER A 156 14.36 -25.94 3.59
N GLN A 157 13.18 -26.19 4.16
CA GLN A 157 13.03 -26.64 5.55
C GLN A 157 11.75 -27.44 5.78
N LYS A 158 11.61 -28.02 6.97
CA LYS A 158 10.32 -28.49 7.48
C LYS A 158 9.44 -27.30 7.90
N SER A 159 8.12 -27.47 7.84
CA SER A 159 7.19 -26.49 8.41
C SER A 159 7.37 -26.39 9.93
N ILE A 160 7.12 -25.20 10.47
CA ILE A 160 7.05 -24.91 11.91
C ILE A 160 5.66 -25.33 12.38
N LYS A 161 5.56 -26.40 13.18
CA LYS A 161 4.26 -26.85 13.69
C LYS A 161 3.69 -25.91 14.75
N PRO A 162 2.38 -25.95 15.04
CA PRO A 162 1.80 -25.22 16.17
C PRO A 162 2.59 -25.46 17.48
N GLY A 163 2.95 -24.38 18.16
CA GLY A 163 3.75 -24.38 19.40
C GLY A 163 5.26 -24.51 19.20
N GLU A 164 5.76 -24.80 18.00
CA GLU A 164 7.19 -24.89 17.73
C GLU A 164 7.83 -23.52 17.53
N THR A 165 9.14 -23.45 17.77
CA THR A 165 9.98 -22.29 17.45
C THR A 165 11.13 -22.70 16.58
N TYR A 166 11.29 -22.05 15.42
CA TYR A 166 12.42 -22.25 14.51
C TYR A 166 13.42 -21.12 14.64
N LYS A 167 14.68 -21.42 14.30
CA LYS A 167 15.78 -20.47 14.29
C LYS A 167 16.28 -20.28 12.87
N TYR A 168 16.24 -19.04 12.40
CA TYR A 168 16.91 -18.57 11.20
C TYR A 168 18.15 -17.80 11.62
N GLU A 169 19.30 -18.09 11.03
CA GLU A 169 20.54 -17.36 11.35
C GLU A 169 21.43 -17.23 10.13
N PHE A 170 21.72 -15.99 9.73
CA PHE A 170 22.51 -15.68 8.54
C PHE A 170 23.13 -14.28 8.63
N THR A 171 24.10 -14.02 7.76
CA THR A 171 24.70 -12.69 7.61
C THR A 171 24.05 -11.97 6.44
N LEU A 172 23.67 -10.71 6.64
CA LEU A 172 23.13 -9.84 5.60
C LEU A 172 24.28 -9.38 4.71
N ARG A 173 24.21 -9.67 3.41
CA ARG A 173 25.32 -9.44 2.46
C ARG A 173 25.01 -8.37 1.42
N GLN A 174 23.81 -7.82 1.51
CA GLN A 174 23.20 -6.81 0.66
C GLN A 174 22.43 -5.84 1.57
N HIS A 175 22.10 -4.67 1.05
CA HIS A 175 21.22 -3.68 1.68
C HIS A 175 19.97 -3.47 0.83
N GLY A 176 19.00 -2.71 1.31
CA GLY A 176 17.84 -2.24 0.54
C GLY A 176 16.50 -2.50 1.23
N THR A 177 15.43 -2.19 0.51
CA THR A 177 14.05 -2.48 0.91
C THR A 177 13.68 -3.91 0.52
N HIS A 178 13.23 -4.70 1.49
CA HIS A 178 12.82 -6.10 1.32
C HIS A 178 11.55 -6.38 2.13
N MET A 179 11.08 -7.62 2.06
CA MET A 179 9.87 -8.07 2.75
C MET A 179 10.12 -9.43 3.39
N TYR A 180 9.21 -9.84 4.27
CA TYR A 180 9.11 -11.22 4.73
C TYR A 180 7.65 -11.63 4.76
N HIS A 181 7.38 -12.91 4.56
CA HIS A 181 6.02 -13.43 4.59
C HIS A 181 5.99 -14.91 4.91
N SER A 182 4.80 -15.40 5.27
CA SER A 182 4.60 -16.85 5.36
C SER A 182 4.87 -17.51 4.01
N HIS A 183 5.51 -18.68 4.03
CA HIS A 183 5.67 -19.53 2.85
C HIS A 183 5.16 -20.97 3.11
N CYS A 184 4.02 -21.03 3.79
CA CYS A 184 3.23 -22.22 4.06
C CYS A 184 1.75 -21.85 3.92
N ASP A 185 0.99 -22.64 3.14
CA ASP A 185 -0.39 -22.32 2.77
C ASP A 185 -0.57 -20.83 2.38
N ASP A 186 0.26 -20.38 1.43
CA ASP A 186 0.48 -18.97 1.13
C ASP A 186 -0.83 -18.23 0.86
N MET A 187 -1.78 -18.89 0.19
CA MET A 187 -3.08 -18.30 -0.12
C MET A 187 -3.84 -17.91 1.15
N THR A 188 -3.91 -18.81 2.14
CA THR A 188 -4.56 -18.50 3.41
C THR A 188 -3.72 -17.55 4.25
N GLN A 189 -2.44 -17.85 4.42
CA GLN A 189 -1.60 -17.16 5.40
C GLN A 189 -1.29 -15.71 5.01
N ILE A 190 -1.07 -15.43 3.72
CA ILE A 190 -0.88 -14.07 3.23
C ILE A 190 -2.21 -13.31 3.24
N ALA A 191 -3.31 -13.92 2.80
CA ALA A 191 -4.64 -13.29 2.84
C ALA A 191 -5.12 -12.97 4.27
N PHE A 192 -4.61 -13.69 5.28
CA PHE A 192 -4.86 -13.39 6.69
C PHE A 192 -3.91 -12.34 7.26
N GLY A 193 -2.82 -12.00 6.58
CA GLY A 193 -1.95 -10.87 6.95
C GLY A 193 -0.52 -11.20 7.36
N LEU A 194 -0.06 -12.45 7.21
CA LEU A 194 1.30 -12.88 7.61
C LEU A 194 2.37 -12.41 6.62
N ILE A 195 2.52 -11.10 6.54
CA ILE A 195 3.50 -10.37 5.76
C ILE A 195 4.14 -9.27 6.63
N GLY A 196 5.27 -8.74 6.20
CA GLY A 196 5.93 -7.60 6.85
C GLY A 196 7.14 -7.09 6.06
N MET A 197 7.68 -5.96 6.49
CA MET A 197 8.80 -5.28 5.83
C MET A 197 10.14 -5.67 6.47
N PHE A 198 11.19 -5.78 5.65
CA PHE A 198 12.57 -5.97 6.12
C PHE A 198 13.44 -4.89 5.45
N VAL A 199 13.97 -3.95 6.22
CA VAL A 199 14.86 -2.91 5.72
C VAL A 199 16.28 -3.20 6.16
N ILE A 200 17.19 -3.31 5.19
CA ILE A 200 18.62 -3.45 5.45
C ILE A 200 19.28 -2.13 5.06
N HIS A 201 19.77 -1.39 6.04
CA HIS A 201 20.46 -0.12 5.81
C HIS A 201 21.87 -0.35 5.26
N PRO A 202 22.36 0.50 4.34
CA PRO A 202 23.73 0.40 3.84
C PRO A 202 24.73 0.61 4.98
N ARG A 203 25.82 -0.16 5.02
CA ARG A 203 26.89 0.05 6.02
C ARG A 203 27.63 1.36 5.77
N ALA A 204 27.80 1.70 4.50
CA ALA A 204 28.45 2.92 4.03
C ALA A 204 27.48 3.65 3.09
N PRO A 205 26.48 4.38 3.63
CA PRO A 205 25.52 5.09 2.80
C PRO A 205 26.23 6.08 1.85
N ALA A 206 25.84 6.05 0.58
CA ALA A 206 26.29 7.02 -0.41
C ALA A 206 25.19 8.06 -0.67
N GLY A 207 25.59 9.32 -0.80
CA GLY A 207 24.70 10.42 -1.13
C GLY A 207 24.19 11.19 0.11
N PRO A 208 23.22 12.10 -0.10
CA PRO A 208 22.67 12.92 0.96
C PRO A 208 21.89 12.08 1.97
N LYS A 209 21.97 12.48 3.24
CA LYS A 209 21.21 11.85 4.32
C LYS A 209 19.71 12.05 4.10
N VAL A 210 18.94 10.99 4.34
CA VAL A 210 17.47 11.04 4.42
C VAL A 210 17.07 11.43 5.84
N ASP A 211 16.21 12.44 5.94
CA ASP A 211 15.73 12.97 7.23
C ASP A 211 14.49 12.22 7.71
N ARG A 212 13.61 11.83 6.76
CA ARG A 212 12.39 11.07 7.03
C ARG A 212 12.31 9.87 6.09
N ASP A 213 12.43 8.66 6.62
CA ASP A 213 12.37 7.42 5.85
C ASP A 213 11.12 6.64 6.27
N PHE A 214 10.09 6.61 5.43
CA PHE A 214 8.83 5.91 5.70
C PHE A 214 8.80 4.56 5.02
N VAL A 215 8.12 3.58 5.61
CA VAL A 215 7.90 2.27 5.02
C VAL A 215 6.41 1.89 5.06
N LEU A 216 5.89 1.51 3.89
CA LEU A 216 4.49 1.15 3.66
C LEU A 216 4.42 -0.20 2.95
N MET A 217 3.65 -1.12 3.52
CA MET A 217 3.23 -2.36 2.90
C MET A 217 1.81 -2.19 2.35
N SER A 218 1.65 -2.41 1.05
CA SER A 218 0.34 -2.54 0.41
C SER A 218 -0.17 -3.97 0.56
N SER A 219 -1.45 -4.09 0.88
CA SER A 219 -2.18 -5.36 0.86
C SER A 219 -3.66 -5.15 0.56
N GLU A 220 -4.31 -6.23 0.16
CA GLU A 220 -5.73 -6.28 -0.16
C GLU A 220 -6.41 -7.43 0.60
N TRP A 221 -7.69 -7.23 0.90
CA TRP A 221 -8.47 -8.10 1.75
C TRP A 221 -9.89 -8.23 1.21
N ARG A 222 -10.45 -9.43 1.35
CA ARG A 222 -11.88 -9.67 1.19
C ARG A 222 -12.51 -9.86 2.55
N ILE A 223 -13.38 -8.93 2.96
CA ILE A 223 -14.15 -9.04 4.19
C ILE A 223 -15.61 -8.77 3.87
N ASP A 224 -16.44 -9.81 3.98
CA ASP A 224 -17.88 -9.66 3.78
C ASP A 224 -18.48 -8.78 4.88
N VAL A 225 -19.40 -7.91 4.51
CA VAL A 225 -20.07 -6.98 5.43
C VAL A 225 -20.67 -7.72 6.61
N GLY A 226 -20.38 -7.28 7.85
CA GLY A 226 -20.88 -7.92 9.07
C GLY A 226 -20.05 -9.10 9.56
N THR A 227 -19.11 -9.61 8.77
CA THR A 227 -18.22 -10.71 9.16
C THR A 227 -16.93 -10.19 9.78
N ARG A 228 -16.24 -11.03 10.55
CA ARG A 228 -14.97 -10.69 11.24
C ARG A 228 -13.80 -11.59 10.80
N ARG A 229 -13.84 -12.14 9.60
CA ARG A 229 -12.77 -13.01 9.06
C ARG A 229 -12.54 -12.65 7.59
N PRO A 230 -11.28 -12.52 7.16
CA PRO A 230 -10.97 -12.45 5.74
C PRO A 230 -11.40 -13.74 5.00
N VAL A 231 -11.72 -13.62 3.72
CA VAL A 231 -12.02 -14.74 2.82
C VAL A 231 -10.74 -15.07 2.03
N PRO A 232 -10.02 -16.14 2.39
CA PRO A 232 -8.71 -16.45 1.78
C PRO A 232 -8.81 -17.00 0.36
N THR A 233 -10.01 -17.42 -0.06
CA THR A 233 -10.28 -17.97 -1.39
C THR A 233 -10.67 -16.90 -2.41
N GLU A 234 -10.73 -15.63 -2.02
CA GLU A 234 -10.98 -14.54 -2.96
C GLU A 234 -9.75 -14.30 -3.84
N MET A 235 -9.97 -14.08 -5.13
CA MET A 235 -8.91 -13.93 -6.13
C MET A 235 -9.08 -12.68 -6.99
N THR A 236 -10.23 -12.01 -6.92
CA THR A 236 -10.62 -10.98 -7.90
C THR A 236 -11.38 -9.80 -7.30
N ASP A 237 -12.15 -10.01 -6.23
CA ASP A 237 -13.13 -9.05 -5.70
C ASP A 237 -12.77 -8.56 -4.29
N PHE A 238 -11.52 -8.13 -4.10
CA PHE A 238 -11.05 -7.56 -2.83
C PHE A 238 -11.77 -6.24 -2.55
N ASN A 239 -12.15 -5.99 -1.30
CA ASN A 239 -13.01 -4.85 -0.95
C ASN A 239 -12.47 -3.99 0.21
N VAL A 240 -11.31 -4.34 0.77
CA VAL A 240 -10.62 -3.54 1.78
C VAL A 240 -9.15 -3.51 1.40
N LEU A 241 -8.65 -2.32 1.10
CA LEU A 241 -7.32 -2.12 0.54
C LEU A 241 -6.55 -1.19 1.47
N THR A 242 -5.31 -1.54 1.82
CA THR A 242 -4.66 -0.96 2.99
C THR A 242 -3.20 -0.60 2.79
N PHE A 243 -2.77 0.46 3.48
CA PHE A 243 -1.36 0.66 3.82
C PHE A 243 -1.12 0.19 5.26
N ASN A 244 -0.11 -0.67 5.46
CA ASN A 244 0.26 -1.22 6.77
C ASN A 244 -0.94 -1.81 7.53
N GLY A 245 -1.85 -2.49 6.81
CA GLY A 245 -3.05 -3.08 7.39
C GLY A 245 -4.17 -2.10 7.75
N ARG A 246 -4.02 -0.78 7.51
CA ARG A 246 -5.06 0.23 7.73
C ARG A 246 -5.65 0.75 6.43
N ALA A 247 -6.97 0.96 6.43
CA ALA A 247 -7.70 1.64 5.37
C ALA A 247 -8.10 3.02 5.86
N PHE A 248 -8.00 4.06 5.03
CA PHE A 248 -8.43 5.41 5.40
C PHE A 248 -9.92 5.40 5.77
N PRO A 249 -10.32 6.00 6.91
CA PRO A 249 -9.59 7.00 7.72
C PRO A 249 -8.72 6.46 8.87
N GLY A 250 -8.42 5.16 8.90
CA GLY A 250 -7.56 4.55 9.92
C GLY A 250 -6.06 4.68 9.65
N THR A 251 -5.64 5.26 8.52
CA THR A 251 -4.23 5.45 8.18
C THR A 251 -3.64 6.67 8.88
N ASP A 252 -2.41 6.54 9.38
CA ASP A 252 -1.68 7.67 9.96
C ASP A 252 -1.11 8.57 8.85
N PRO A 253 -1.05 9.90 9.07
CA PRO A 253 -0.42 10.81 8.13
C PRO A 253 1.11 10.67 8.14
N LEU A 254 1.73 11.04 7.02
CA LEU A 254 3.18 11.09 6.88
C LEU A 254 3.64 12.53 7.12
N VAL A 255 4.17 12.81 8.31
CA VAL A 255 4.56 14.16 8.71
C VAL A 255 6.03 14.45 8.38
N ALA A 256 6.30 15.56 7.69
CA ALA A 256 7.63 16.05 7.38
C ALA A 256 7.76 17.56 7.66
N LYS A 257 8.98 18.00 7.96
CA LYS A 257 9.30 19.42 8.10
C LYS A 257 9.75 19.98 6.76
N TYR A 258 9.50 21.26 6.52
CA TYR A 258 10.03 21.96 5.36
C TYR A 258 11.55 21.77 5.23
N GLY A 259 11.99 21.34 4.05
CA GLY A 259 13.38 21.06 3.73
C GLY A 259 13.84 19.63 4.06
N ASP A 260 13.04 18.82 4.75
CA ASP A 260 13.37 17.42 5.00
C ASP A 260 13.53 16.68 3.67
N ARG A 261 14.60 15.88 3.53
CA ARG A 261 14.67 14.85 2.50
C ARG A 261 13.82 13.67 2.94
N VAL A 262 12.75 13.42 2.19
CA VAL A 262 11.79 12.34 2.47
C VAL A 262 12.06 11.18 1.54
N ARG A 263 12.18 9.97 2.09
CA ARG A 263 12.12 8.70 1.38
C ARG A 263 10.83 7.98 1.78
N ILE A 264 10.14 7.42 0.79
CA ILE A 264 9.00 6.51 1.04
C ILE A 264 9.31 5.18 0.35
N ARG A 265 9.35 4.12 1.15
CA ARG A 265 9.57 2.74 0.73
C ARG A 265 8.23 2.03 0.66
N PHE A 266 7.95 1.44 -0.48
CA PHE A 266 6.77 0.64 -0.72
C PHE A 266 7.18 -0.82 -0.89
N GLY A 267 6.43 -1.72 -0.26
CA GLY A 267 6.37 -3.14 -0.59
C GLY A 267 4.94 -3.53 -0.95
N ASN A 268 4.78 -4.48 -1.86
CA ASN A 268 3.46 -4.98 -2.22
C ASN A 268 3.44 -6.52 -2.14
N LEU A 269 2.63 -7.04 -1.21
CA LEU A 269 2.31 -8.46 -1.09
C LEU A 269 0.80 -8.71 -1.15
N SER A 270 0.07 -7.82 -1.83
CA SER A 270 -1.29 -8.10 -2.29
C SER A 270 -1.33 -9.41 -3.10
N PRO A 271 -2.30 -10.30 -2.88
CA PRO A 271 -2.44 -11.56 -3.64
C PRO A 271 -2.54 -11.41 -5.17
N MET A 272 -3.03 -10.29 -5.70
CA MET A 272 -3.35 -10.11 -7.11
C MET A 272 -3.01 -8.70 -7.63
N GLU A 273 -3.37 -7.65 -6.90
CA GLU A 273 -3.38 -6.30 -7.45
C GLU A 273 -2.03 -5.57 -7.42
N HIS A 274 -1.79 -4.78 -8.46
CA HIS A 274 -0.67 -3.83 -8.52
C HIS A 274 -1.18 -2.45 -8.11
N HIS A 275 -0.34 -1.67 -7.42
CA HIS A 275 -0.76 -0.37 -6.89
C HIS A 275 0.08 0.77 -7.49
N PRO A 276 -0.48 1.58 -8.40
CA PRO A 276 0.15 2.83 -8.84
C PRO A 276 -0.02 3.90 -7.77
N ILE A 277 0.98 4.11 -6.92
CA ILE A 277 0.90 5.08 -5.82
C ILE A 277 1.25 6.47 -6.31
N HIS A 278 0.32 7.41 -6.16
CA HIS A 278 0.41 8.82 -6.52
C HIS A 278 0.46 9.70 -5.27
N LEU A 279 1.23 10.78 -5.31
CA LEU A 279 1.35 11.78 -4.25
C LEU A 279 1.27 13.16 -4.90
N HIS A 280 0.36 13.96 -4.37
CA HIS A 280 0.07 15.31 -4.82
C HIS A 280 1.17 16.27 -4.36
N GLY A 281 1.26 17.43 -5.01
CA GLY A 281 2.14 18.53 -4.60
C GLY A 281 3.65 18.32 -4.82
N TYR A 282 4.07 17.10 -5.16
CA TYR A 282 5.47 16.74 -5.32
C TYR A 282 5.74 15.99 -6.62
N SER A 283 6.95 16.19 -7.13
CA SER A 283 7.62 15.23 -8.02
C SER A 283 8.82 14.66 -7.27
N TRP A 284 9.14 13.39 -7.52
CA TRP A 284 10.20 12.66 -6.85
C TRP A 284 11.07 11.93 -7.86
N LYS A 285 12.12 11.30 -7.35
CA LYS A 285 12.91 10.30 -8.07
C LYS A 285 12.65 8.91 -7.49
N ILE A 286 12.52 7.89 -8.34
CA ILE A 286 12.62 6.50 -7.90
C ILE A 286 14.10 6.19 -7.68
N THR A 287 14.48 5.83 -6.44
CA THR A 287 15.88 5.66 -6.02
C THR A 287 16.26 4.22 -5.70
N GLU A 288 15.29 3.36 -5.37
CA GLU A 288 15.52 1.92 -5.16
C GLU A 288 14.44 1.07 -5.85
N MET A 289 14.85 -0.10 -6.33
CA MET A 289 13.96 -1.15 -6.86
C MET A 289 14.43 -2.52 -6.35
N ASP A 290 13.53 -3.28 -5.72
CA ASP A 290 13.76 -4.69 -5.33
C ASP A 290 15.06 -4.91 -4.55
N GLY A 291 15.29 -4.07 -3.54
CA GLY A 291 16.49 -4.09 -2.70
C GLY A 291 17.75 -3.45 -3.32
N SER A 292 17.69 -2.94 -4.56
CA SER A 292 18.86 -2.36 -5.23
C SER A 292 18.73 -0.85 -5.37
N GLN A 293 19.76 -0.11 -4.93
CA GLN A 293 19.86 1.32 -5.19
C GLN A 293 20.13 1.56 -6.68
N LEU A 294 19.34 2.43 -7.30
CA LEU A 294 19.53 2.81 -8.68
C LEU A 294 20.70 3.81 -8.79
N PRO A 295 21.61 3.62 -9.75
CA PRO A 295 22.61 4.65 -10.06
C PRO A 295 21.89 5.94 -10.48
N GLU A 296 22.49 7.09 -10.21
CA GLU A 296 21.85 8.40 -10.46
C GLU A 296 21.35 8.56 -11.90
N SER A 297 22.08 8.01 -12.88
CA SER A 297 21.70 8.02 -14.29
C SER A 297 20.46 7.19 -14.64
N ALA A 298 20.05 6.27 -13.77
CA ALA A 298 18.87 5.42 -13.95
C ALA A 298 17.70 5.83 -13.04
N GLN A 299 17.89 6.82 -12.16
CA GLN A 299 16.82 7.34 -11.32
C GLN A 299 15.81 8.11 -12.18
N GLN A 300 14.56 7.68 -12.14
CA GLN A 300 13.51 8.23 -12.99
C GLN A 300 12.68 9.24 -12.20
N PRO A 301 12.40 10.43 -12.77
CA PRO A 301 11.44 11.34 -12.17
C PRO A 301 10.03 10.77 -12.27
N GLY A 302 9.18 11.09 -11.30
CA GLY A 302 7.78 10.71 -11.33
C GLY A 302 6.96 11.40 -10.25
N ASN A 303 5.66 11.29 -10.39
CA ASN A 303 4.67 11.61 -9.36
C ASN A 303 3.70 10.45 -9.14
N THR A 304 3.91 9.33 -9.81
CA THR A 304 3.20 8.06 -9.59
C THR A 304 4.20 6.92 -9.80
N VAL A 305 4.21 5.94 -8.89
CA VAL A 305 5.07 4.75 -9.00
C VAL A 305 4.22 3.49 -8.96
N LEU A 306 4.36 2.61 -9.96
CA LEU A 306 3.74 1.30 -9.95
C LEU A 306 4.52 0.36 -9.01
N VAL A 307 3.82 -0.18 -8.01
CA VAL A 307 4.35 -1.22 -7.12
C VAL A 307 3.62 -2.52 -7.47
N ALA A 308 4.25 -3.36 -8.29
CA ALA A 308 3.67 -4.66 -8.67
C ALA A 308 3.74 -5.65 -7.51
N VAL A 309 2.93 -6.72 -7.58
CA VAL A 309 2.93 -7.80 -6.58
C VAL A 309 4.34 -8.40 -6.49
N GLY A 310 4.84 -8.55 -5.26
CA GLY A 310 6.18 -9.06 -4.97
C GLY A 310 7.30 -8.05 -5.20
N GLN A 311 7.00 -6.79 -5.54
CA GLN A 311 8.02 -5.77 -5.76
C GLN A 311 8.11 -4.78 -4.60
N THR A 312 9.28 -4.15 -4.50
CA THR A 312 9.51 -2.99 -3.65
C THR A 312 10.02 -1.81 -4.47
N ARG A 313 9.66 -0.61 -4.05
CA ARG A 313 10.10 0.66 -4.65
C ARG A 313 10.43 1.65 -3.55
N ALA A 314 11.49 2.44 -3.73
CA ALA A 314 11.70 3.63 -2.89
C ALA A 314 11.70 4.88 -3.76
N VAL A 315 11.02 5.92 -3.28
CA VAL A 315 10.98 7.24 -3.91
C VAL A 315 11.52 8.30 -2.97
N GLU A 316 12.16 9.33 -3.51
CA GLU A 316 12.72 10.44 -2.76
C GLU A 316 12.36 11.81 -3.32
N PHE A 317 12.02 12.74 -2.42
CA PHE A 317 11.79 14.15 -2.71
C PHE A 317 12.28 15.03 -1.56
N ILE A 318 12.37 16.34 -1.80
CA ILE A 318 12.59 17.34 -0.75
C ILE A 318 11.22 17.92 -0.39
N ALA A 319 10.89 17.96 0.90
CA ALA A 319 9.64 18.53 1.39
C ALA A 319 9.68 20.07 1.35
N ASP A 320 9.66 20.67 0.16
CA ASP A 320 9.76 22.12 -0.07
C ASP A 320 8.43 22.79 -0.42
N ASN A 321 7.32 22.06 -0.36
CA ASN A 321 5.97 22.55 -0.66
C ASN A 321 5.04 22.32 0.56
N PRO A 322 4.99 23.26 1.52
CA PRO A 322 4.13 23.16 2.71
C PRO A 322 2.65 22.98 2.35
N GLY A 323 1.98 22.05 3.03
CA GLY A 323 0.59 21.70 2.71
C GLY A 323 0.15 20.38 3.32
N ASP A 324 -1.11 20.06 3.10
CA ASP A 324 -1.67 18.73 3.29
C ASP A 324 -1.91 18.12 1.91
N TRP A 325 -1.11 17.11 1.56
CA TRP A 325 -1.08 16.52 0.24
C TRP A 325 -1.57 15.09 0.26
N ALA A 326 -2.55 14.77 -0.58
CA ALA A 326 -3.05 13.41 -0.71
C ALA A 326 -1.96 12.48 -1.27
N MET A 327 -1.83 11.30 -0.68
CA MET A 327 -1.09 10.17 -1.24
C MET A 327 -2.01 8.96 -1.29
N HIS A 328 -2.16 8.36 -2.46
CA HIS A 328 -3.12 7.29 -2.65
C HIS A 328 -2.77 6.36 -3.82
N CYS A 329 -3.36 5.17 -3.82
CA CYS A 329 -3.35 4.33 -5.01
C CYS A 329 -4.19 4.99 -6.12
N HIS A 330 -3.75 4.96 -7.37
CA HIS A 330 -4.40 5.62 -8.49
C HIS A 330 -5.30 4.66 -9.31
N MET A 331 -5.56 3.46 -8.81
CA MET A 331 -6.73 2.69 -9.24
C MET A 331 -7.93 3.19 -8.45
N THR A 332 -8.94 3.74 -9.12
CA THR A 332 -10.08 4.44 -8.48
C THR A 332 -10.80 3.56 -7.45
N HIS A 333 -10.91 2.26 -7.73
CA HIS A 333 -11.50 1.29 -6.80
C HIS A 333 -10.69 1.16 -5.50
N HIS A 334 -9.37 1.37 -5.56
CA HIS A 334 -8.47 1.17 -4.42
C HIS A 334 -8.52 2.29 -3.39
N THR A 335 -9.10 3.42 -3.79
CA THR A 335 -9.39 4.55 -2.92
C THR A 335 -10.85 4.56 -2.51
N MET A 336 -11.51 3.42 -2.58
CA MET A 336 -12.83 3.19 -2.04
C MET A 336 -12.72 2.13 -0.96
N ASN A 337 -13.56 2.25 0.05
CA ASN A 337 -13.71 1.22 1.09
C ASN A 337 -14.60 0.08 0.52
N GLN A 338 -15.33 -0.67 1.35
CA GLN A 338 -16.07 -1.89 1.00
C GLN A 338 -17.11 -1.78 -0.15
N MET A 339 -16.66 -1.72 -1.41
CA MET A 339 -17.53 -1.55 -2.59
C MET A 339 -18.20 -2.89 -2.92
N GLY A 340 -19.51 -2.84 -3.13
CA GLY A 340 -20.22 -3.94 -3.75
C GLY A 340 -20.34 -3.72 -5.26
N HIS A 341 -19.94 -4.71 -6.07
CA HIS A 341 -19.99 -4.61 -7.54
C HIS A 341 -21.31 -5.09 -8.18
N ASN A 342 -22.26 -5.55 -7.36
CA ASN A 342 -23.48 -6.22 -7.83
C ASN A 342 -24.72 -5.30 -7.91
N GLY A 343 -24.55 -4.00 -7.72
CA GLY A 343 -25.65 -3.02 -7.81
C GLY A 343 -25.84 -2.47 -9.24
N PRO A 344 -27.07 -2.14 -9.67
CA PRO A 344 -27.27 -1.42 -10.93
C PRO A 344 -26.64 -0.02 -10.86
N ASN A 345 -26.22 0.53 -12.01
CA ASN A 345 -25.83 1.94 -12.09
C ASN A 345 -27.08 2.82 -11.91
N LEU A 346 -27.06 3.68 -10.89
CA LEU A 346 -28.19 4.52 -10.52
C LEU A 346 -27.93 6.02 -10.76
N ILE A 347 -26.75 6.40 -11.28
CA ILE A 347 -26.44 7.79 -11.59
C ILE A 347 -27.45 8.35 -12.61
N GLY A 348 -28.09 9.46 -12.28
CA GLY A 348 -29.11 10.10 -13.11
C GLY A 348 -30.50 9.44 -13.08
N VAL A 349 -30.70 8.36 -12.30
CA VAL A 349 -32.03 7.79 -12.06
C VAL A 349 -32.76 8.66 -11.03
N ARG A 350 -33.82 9.35 -11.46
CA ARG A 350 -34.65 10.18 -10.57
C ARG A 350 -35.55 9.28 -9.71
N PRO A 351 -35.39 9.25 -8.37
CA PRO A 351 -36.27 8.50 -7.50
C PRO A 351 -37.68 9.07 -7.56
N GLY A 352 -38.66 8.19 -7.73
CA GLY A 352 -40.06 8.58 -7.62
C GLY A 352 -40.48 8.82 -6.16
N SER A 353 -41.68 9.36 -5.95
CA SER A 353 -42.29 9.45 -4.59
C SER A 353 -42.43 8.09 -3.88
N SER A 354 -42.35 7.00 -4.64
CA SER A 354 -42.33 5.60 -4.20
C SER A 354 -41.04 5.22 -3.47
N ASP A 355 -39.89 5.79 -3.83
CA ASP A 355 -38.57 5.34 -3.33
C ASP A 355 -38.31 5.81 -1.90
N LYS A 356 -38.86 6.98 -1.52
CA LYS A 356 -38.88 7.44 -0.11
C LYS A 356 -39.74 6.56 0.81
N LYS A 357 -40.66 5.76 0.26
CA LYS A 357 -41.44 4.76 1.02
C LYS A 357 -40.67 3.44 1.10
N ALA A 358 -39.94 3.05 0.06
CA ALA A 358 -39.09 1.88 0.05
C ALA A 358 -37.90 2.00 1.02
N SER A 359 -37.24 3.16 1.07
CA SER A 359 -36.13 3.42 2.02
C SER A 359 -36.55 3.39 3.49
N LYS A 360 -37.82 3.64 3.79
CA LYS A 360 -38.40 3.50 5.13
C LYS A 360 -38.75 2.06 5.52
N LEU A 361 -38.89 1.17 4.53
CA LEU A 361 -39.30 -0.23 4.73
C LEU A 361 -38.11 -1.20 4.76
N VAL A 362 -37.00 -0.85 4.13
CA VAL A 362 -35.78 -1.67 4.10
C VAL A 362 -34.64 -0.89 4.75
N ALA A 363 -34.21 -1.33 5.93
CA ALA A 363 -33.03 -0.77 6.60
C ALA A 363 -31.79 -0.95 5.69
N GLY A 364 -31.21 0.16 5.24
CA GLY A 364 -30.04 0.17 4.34
C GLY A 364 -30.35 0.39 2.85
N TYR A 365 -31.61 0.60 2.45
CA TYR A 365 -31.97 0.89 1.05
C TYR A 365 -32.01 2.41 0.77
N MET A 366 -31.08 2.90 -0.06
CA MET A 366 -31.12 4.22 -0.68
C MET A 366 -30.54 4.12 -2.10
N LEU A 367 -31.07 4.90 -3.04
CA LEU A 367 -30.46 5.03 -4.38
C LEU A 367 -29.09 5.70 -4.25
N MET A 368 -28.09 5.12 -4.89
CA MET A 368 -26.76 5.74 -5.04
C MET A 368 -26.92 7.05 -5.82
N GLY A 369 -26.31 8.12 -5.29
CA GLY A 369 -26.57 9.54 -5.57
C GLY A 369 -26.99 9.91 -7.00
N GLU A 370 -28.02 10.75 -7.10
CA GLU A 370 -28.48 11.33 -8.38
C GLU A 370 -27.36 12.14 -9.07
N ASN A 371 -26.48 12.80 -8.29
CA ASN A 371 -25.44 13.72 -8.79
C ASN A 371 -23.99 13.23 -8.59
N GLY A 372 -23.76 12.02 -8.08
CA GLY A 372 -22.42 11.46 -7.84
C GLY A 372 -22.18 10.92 -6.43
N GLN A 373 -20.93 10.57 -6.12
CA GLN A 373 -20.55 9.91 -4.85
C GLN A 373 -20.38 10.89 -3.68
N ALA A 374 -20.09 12.17 -3.93
CA ALA A 374 -19.96 13.20 -2.90
C ALA A 374 -21.23 13.37 -2.06
N ASP A 375 -22.41 13.27 -2.70
CA ASP A 375 -23.71 13.32 -2.03
C ASP A 375 -23.84 12.24 -0.92
N MET A 376 -23.11 11.13 -1.01
CA MET A 376 -23.15 10.05 -0.01
C MET A 376 -22.47 10.44 1.31
N GLY A 377 -21.44 11.29 1.26
CA GLY A 377 -20.76 11.80 2.46
C GLY A 377 -21.63 12.75 3.29
N GLU A 378 -22.49 13.52 2.62
CA GLU A 378 -23.40 14.48 3.25
C GLU A 378 -24.68 13.84 3.80
N MET A 379 -25.14 12.74 3.21
CA MET A 379 -26.42 12.10 3.55
C MET A 379 -26.39 11.19 4.78
N GLY A 380 -25.23 10.92 5.39
CA GLY A 380 -25.12 10.22 6.68
C GLY A 380 -25.80 8.85 6.70
N MET A 381 -25.24 7.86 6.01
CA MET A 381 -25.81 6.52 5.92
C MET A 381 -25.54 5.68 7.18
N PRO A 382 -26.51 4.86 7.66
CA PRO A 382 -26.23 3.85 8.67
C PRO A 382 -25.31 2.78 8.08
N VAL A 383 -24.06 2.75 8.54
CA VAL A 383 -23.09 1.72 8.14
C VAL A 383 -23.49 0.39 8.83
N PRO A 384 -23.58 -0.72 8.08
CA PRO A 384 -23.85 -2.02 8.69
C PRO A 384 -22.83 -2.34 9.80
N ARG A 385 -23.23 -3.20 10.75
CA ARG A 385 -22.31 -3.63 11.81
C ARG A 385 -21.03 -4.19 11.20
N ASN A 386 -19.88 -3.85 11.78
CA ASN A 386 -18.56 -4.31 11.34
C ASN A 386 -18.29 -4.05 9.84
N SER A 387 -18.40 -2.79 9.45
CA SER A 387 -18.21 -2.31 8.09
C SER A 387 -17.75 -0.85 8.13
N ILE A 388 -17.21 -0.37 7.02
CA ILE A 388 -16.77 1.03 6.83
C ILE A 388 -17.50 1.65 5.64
N PRO A 389 -17.82 2.97 5.70
CA PRO A 389 -18.53 3.65 4.65
C PRO A 389 -17.70 3.67 3.37
N MET A 390 -18.38 3.85 2.23
CA MET A 390 -17.76 3.75 0.91
C MET A 390 -16.75 4.83 0.57
N VAL A 391 -16.81 5.89 1.34
CA VAL A 391 -16.04 7.12 1.20
C VAL A 391 -15.09 7.26 2.38
N GLY A 392 -14.28 8.32 2.38
CA GLY A 392 -13.31 8.60 3.43
C GLY A 392 -13.92 9.17 4.70
N ALA A 393 -13.50 10.37 5.07
CA ALA A 393 -13.82 11.01 6.34
C ALA A 393 -13.91 12.54 6.21
N PRO A 394 -14.44 13.24 7.21
CA PRO A 394 -14.39 14.69 7.26
C PRO A 394 -12.96 15.23 7.14
N GLY A 395 -12.76 16.19 6.23
CA GLY A 395 -11.54 16.96 6.05
C GLY A 395 -11.75 18.44 6.40
N LYS A 396 -10.72 19.26 6.19
CA LYS A 396 -10.76 20.70 6.49
C LYS A 396 -11.86 21.45 5.72
N HIS A 397 -12.06 21.12 4.44
CA HIS A 397 -12.91 21.86 3.52
C HIS A 397 -14.22 21.15 3.16
N GLY A 398 -14.57 20.07 3.88
CA GLY A 398 -15.72 19.23 3.56
C GLY A 398 -15.40 17.75 3.73
N TYR A 399 -16.16 16.89 3.07
CA TYR A 399 -15.94 15.45 3.13
C TYR A 399 -14.83 15.01 2.14
N ILE A 400 -13.93 14.13 2.56
CA ILE A 400 -12.95 13.48 1.68
C ILE A 400 -13.60 12.20 1.14
N ASP A 401 -13.90 12.18 -0.15
CA ASP A 401 -14.59 11.04 -0.79
C ASP A 401 -13.70 9.82 -1.06
N MET A 402 -12.44 9.85 -0.62
CA MET A 402 -11.46 8.77 -0.80
C MET A 402 -11.29 7.96 0.48
N GLY A 403 -11.46 6.64 0.40
CA GLY A 403 -11.17 5.65 1.44
C GLY A 403 -9.97 4.75 1.08
N GLY A 404 -9.88 3.58 1.69
CA GLY A 404 -8.95 2.51 1.28
C GLY A 404 -7.47 2.91 1.38
N MET A 405 -6.72 2.70 0.30
CA MET A 405 -5.31 3.09 0.17
C MET A 405 -5.17 4.59 -0.08
N PHE A 406 -5.44 5.36 0.97
CA PHE A 406 -5.26 6.81 1.02
C PHE A 406 -4.57 7.21 2.33
N THR A 407 -3.75 8.24 2.29
CA THR A 407 -3.23 8.94 3.48
C THR A 407 -2.83 10.36 3.08
N VAL A 408 -2.43 11.17 4.06
CA VAL A 408 -2.03 12.57 3.86
C VAL A 408 -0.57 12.74 4.23
N VAL A 409 0.23 13.26 3.29
CA VAL A 409 1.55 13.79 3.57
C VAL A 409 1.38 15.22 4.08
N LYS A 410 1.77 15.46 5.34
CA LYS A 410 1.62 16.76 6.02
C LYS A 410 2.98 17.42 6.13
N VAL A 411 3.17 18.55 5.45
CA VAL A 411 4.43 19.31 5.46
C VAL A 411 4.22 20.64 6.16
N ARG A 412 5.10 20.96 7.13
CA ARG A 412 5.04 22.20 7.91
C ARG A 412 6.39 22.90 7.96
N GLU A 413 6.39 24.22 7.84
CA GLU A 413 7.60 25.04 7.99
C GLU A 413 8.12 25.00 9.43
N ASN A 414 7.22 25.25 10.38
CA ASN A 414 7.55 25.40 11.79
C ASN A 414 7.11 24.18 12.60
N LEU A 415 7.74 23.03 12.34
CA LEU A 415 7.48 21.80 13.06
C LEU A 415 8.37 21.68 14.31
N THR A 416 7.75 21.49 15.49
CA THR A 416 8.44 21.27 16.78
C THR A 416 8.51 19.80 17.20
N SER A 417 7.56 18.97 16.74
CA SER A 417 7.56 17.51 16.87
C SER A 417 6.91 16.89 15.63
N TYR A 418 7.19 15.61 15.37
CA TYR A 418 6.64 14.88 14.21
C TYR A 418 5.29 14.22 14.47
N ASP A 419 4.58 14.64 15.52
CA ASP A 419 3.19 14.26 15.76
C ASP A 419 2.28 14.92 14.70
N ASP A 420 1.02 14.46 14.57
CA ASP A 420 0.07 15.07 13.62
C ASP A 420 -0.14 16.56 13.94
N PRO A 421 0.27 17.49 13.06
CA PRO A 421 0.17 18.93 13.30
C PRO A 421 -1.24 19.49 13.08
N GLY A 422 -2.24 18.64 12.81
CA GLY A 422 -3.59 19.05 12.43
C GLY A 422 -3.67 19.48 10.96
N TRP A 423 -4.71 20.21 10.59
CA TRP A 423 -4.92 20.66 9.21
C TRP A 423 -4.00 21.83 8.82
N TYR A 424 -3.58 21.87 7.56
CA TYR A 424 -2.75 22.96 7.05
C TYR A 424 -3.56 24.26 6.90
N GLU A 425 -3.01 25.39 7.34
CA GLU A 425 -3.60 26.71 7.10
C GLU A 425 -3.05 27.34 5.82
N ASN A 426 -3.89 27.42 4.80
CA ASN A 426 -3.52 27.99 3.50
C ASN A 426 -3.27 29.51 3.63
N PRO A 427 -2.15 30.03 3.09
CA PRO A 427 -1.93 31.46 3.00
C PRO A 427 -3.05 32.20 2.23
N PRO A 428 -3.28 33.49 2.51
CA PRO A 428 -4.25 34.28 1.76
C PRO A 428 -4.01 34.23 0.25
N GLY A 429 -5.07 34.00 -0.52
CA GLY A 429 -5.02 33.93 -1.99
C GLY A 429 -4.52 32.62 -2.58
N THR A 430 -4.19 31.60 -1.76
CA THR A 430 -3.75 30.28 -2.24
C THR A 430 -4.82 29.20 -2.12
N LEU A 431 -6.03 29.56 -1.72
CA LEU A 431 -7.18 28.66 -1.65
C LEU A 431 -8.10 28.95 -2.84
N ALA A 432 -8.53 27.91 -3.55
CA ALA A 432 -9.55 28.06 -4.58
C ALA A 432 -10.86 28.56 -3.94
N SER A 433 -11.50 29.53 -4.58
CA SER A 433 -12.75 30.13 -4.12
C SER A 433 -13.84 30.02 -5.18
N LEU A 434 -15.09 30.22 -4.76
CA LEU A 434 -16.18 30.41 -5.70
C LEU A 434 -15.88 31.64 -6.58
N ALA A 435 -15.90 31.47 -7.89
CA ALA A 435 -15.73 32.58 -8.82
C ALA A 435 -16.96 33.49 -8.76
N SER A 436 -16.75 34.81 -8.74
CA SER A 436 -17.87 35.74 -8.88
C SER A 436 -18.37 35.76 -10.33
N ASN A 437 -19.66 36.09 -10.51
CA ASN A 437 -20.24 36.25 -11.84
C ASN A 437 -19.49 37.30 -12.65
N ASP A 438 -19.14 38.43 -12.03
CA ASP A 438 -18.41 39.53 -12.68
C ASP A 438 -17.02 39.07 -13.16
N GLU A 439 -16.28 38.28 -12.37
CA GLU A 439 -14.99 37.71 -12.79
C GLU A 439 -15.15 36.75 -13.98
N PHE A 440 -16.17 35.88 -13.93
CA PHE A 440 -16.42 34.93 -14.99
C PHE A 440 -16.86 35.62 -16.30
N GLU A 441 -17.78 36.58 -16.20
CA GLU A 441 -18.25 37.36 -17.35
C GLU A 441 -17.14 38.23 -17.95
N ARG A 442 -16.26 38.81 -17.12
CA ARG A 442 -15.07 39.51 -17.59
C ARG A 442 -14.16 38.62 -18.43
N ASP A 443 -13.95 37.38 -18.01
CA ASP A 443 -12.97 36.48 -18.63
C ASP A 443 -13.55 35.65 -19.78
N PHE A 444 -14.84 35.30 -19.72
CA PHE A 444 -15.49 34.37 -20.67
C PHE A 444 -16.82 34.88 -21.26
N GLY A 445 -17.27 36.08 -20.89
CA GLY A 445 -18.45 36.75 -21.46
C GLY A 445 -19.79 36.34 -20.85
N GLN A 446 -20.14 35.05 -20.89
CA GLN A 446 -21.39 34.54 -20.33
C GLN A 446 -21.16 33.26 -19.53
N ILE A 447 -21.78 33.18 -18.35
CA ILE A 447 -21.82 31.97 -17.53
C ILE A 447 -22.59 30.87 -18.30
N PRO A 448 -22.02 29.68 -18.51
CA PRO A 448 -22.72 28.57 -19.15
C PRO A 448 -24.04 28.28 -18.45
N GLU A 449 -25.12 28.18 -19.22
CA GLU A 449 -26.41 27.76 -18.68
C GLU A 449 -26.27 26.36 -18.07
N THR A 450 -26.42 26.27 -16.76
CA THR A 450 -26.58 24.98 -16.09
C THR A 450 -28.03 24.56 -16.26
N LYS A 451 -28.28 23.33 -16.74
CA LYS A 451 -29.64 22.78 -16.68
C LYS A 451 -30.07 22.82 -15.21
N PRO A 452 -31.18 23.48 -14.85
CA PRO A 452 -31.63 23.45 -13.47
C PRO A 452 -31.87 21.99 -13.09
N THR A 453 -31.20 21.54 -12.03
CA THR A 453 -31.71 20.41 -11.26
C THR A 453 -33.08 20.86 -10.75
N GLU A 454 -34.15 20.18 -11.17
CA GLU A 454 -35.51 20.42 -10.69
C GLU A 454 -35.58 20.04 -9.21
N ASN A 455 -34.99 20.86 -8.33
CA ASN A 455 -35.01 20.65 -6.89
C ASN A 455 -35.05 21.97 -6.12
N LYS A 456 -35.82 22.94 -6.62
CA LYS A 456 -36.49 23.90 -5.75
C LYS A 456 -37.93 23.45 -5.58
N MET A 457 -38.20 22.70 -4.51
CA MET A 457 -39.53 22.77 -3.90
C MET A 457 -39.84 24.25 -3.71
N LYS A 458 -40.92 24.71 -4.34
CA LYS A 458 -41.64 25.89 -3.88
C LYS A 458 -41.87 25.74 -2.38
N THR A 459 -41.19 26.55 -1.58
CA THR A 459 -41.71 26.90 -0.26
C THR A 459 -42.86 27.87 -0.48
N ASP A 460 -44.02 27.34 -0.85
CA ASP A 460 -45.30 28.00 -0.55
C ASP A 460 -45.55 27.82 0.95
N TYR A 461 -44.91 28.65 1.76
CA TYR A 461 -45.50 29.08 3.02
C TYR A 461 -46.08 30.45 2.75
N GLY A 462 -47.40 30.47 2.58
CA GLY A 462 -48.17 31.67 2.28
C GLY A 462 -48.07 32.73 3.38
N ASN A 463 -48.51 33.93 2.98
CA ASN A 463 -48.92 35.04 3.82
C ASN A 463 -49.22 34.63 5.27
N ILE A 464 -48.42 35.14 6.19
CA ILE A 464 -48.91 35.49 7.51
C ILE A 464 -48.60 36.97 7.68
N ASP A 465 -49.67 37.74 7.76
CA ASP A 465 -49.72 39.18 7.81
C ASP A 465 -48.90 39.77 8.96
N HIS A 466 -48.49 41.02 8.71
CA HIS A 466 -48.15 42.02 9.70
C HIS A 466 -49.03 41.93 10.96
N VAL A 467 -48.41 41.69 12.11
CA VAL A 467 -48.95 42.18 13.39
C VAL A 467 -47.85 42.95 14.11
N HIS A 468 -48.09 44.26 14.19
CA HIS A 468 -47.38 45.23 14.99
C HIS A 468 -47.12 44.75 16.42
N MET A 469 -45.86 44.82 16.86
CA MET A 469 -45.58 45.10 18.27
C MET A 469 -45.84 46.59 18.52
N GLN A 470 -46.92 46.88 19.26
CA GLN A 470 -47.06 48.13 20.02
C GLN A 470 -46.81 47.87 21.51
N ASN A 471 -46.22 48.88 22.14
CA ASN A 471 -45.74 48.95 23.52
C ASN A 471 -46.78 48.63 24.60
N GLY A 472 -46.29 48.10 25.72
CA GLY A 472 -46.44 48.69 27.06
C GLY A 472 -47.70 48.40 27.87
N SER A 473 -47.58 47.58 28.92
CA SER A 473 -47.67 47.97 30.35
C SER A 473 -47.38 46.78 31.25
#